data_AF-A0A3C0UNK9-F1
#
_entry.id   AF-A0A3C0UNK9-F1
#
_cell.length_a   1.000
_cell.length_b   1.000
_cell.length_c   1.000
_cell.angle_alpha   90.00
_cell.angle_beta   90.00
_cell.angle_gamma   90.00
#
_symmetry.space_group_name_H-M   'P 1'
#
loop_
_entity.id
_entity.type
_entity.pdbx_description
1 polymer ?
#
loop_
_entity_poly.entity_id
_entity_poly.type
_entity_poly.pdbx_seq_one_letter_code
_entity_poly.pdbx_strand_id
1 'polypeptide(L)'
;MTKKRAFWLSAGFFIALLLIDLAFPFRVNPRYSTLVTASDGTVLHAFLNEEDKWRLYTELDEITPLLRQTILQKEDRYFYYHFGINPVSVGRALAKNLTSGRRTSGASTITMQVVRLLEPRKRTYGSKIIEMLRAMQLEWHYSKDEILQLYLNLIPYGSNVEGIKSASMLYFGKLPQVLSLAEITTLTIIPNRPSSLRLGRKNPYIVQERNKWLRRFEKAALFDPQVIEDALREPLRAERREAPKLAPHLAIRLRKQYPQLPIVRSTLVPTRQTQAEQLTRNYVNRLRSMNIHNAAVVVINNETMNVEAYVGSADFNNPYDGGQVDGVRAVRSPGSTLKPLLYAVGFDKGLITPKTTLNDVPTNFGGFEPENFDRRFNGKVTVEFALANSLNIPAVKVLSDLTPSVLIEYLKKADFQTVKKQSAG
;
A
#
# COMPACT_ATOMS: atom_id res chain seq x y z
N MET A 1 -15.39 -56.77 -1.57
CA MET A 1 -14.63 -56.09 -2.64
C MET A 1 -13.16 -56.48 -2.53
N THR A 2 -12.53 -56.98 -3.60
CA THR A 2 -11.09 -57.31 -3.57
C THR A 2 -10.25 -56.03 -3.47
N LYS A 3 -9.14 -56.04 -2.71
CA LYS A 3 -8.25 -54.87 -2.52
C LYS A 3 -7.81 -54.23 -3.86
N LYS A 4 -7.62 -55.05 -4.91
CA LYS A 4 -7.34 -54.58 -6.28
C LYS A 4 -8.46 -53.73 -6.90
N ARG A 5 -9.73 -54.11 -6.72
CA ARG A 5 -10.87 -53.31 -7.23
C ARG A 5 -11.00 -51.97 -6.51
N ALA A 6 -10.76 -51.94 -5.19
CA ALA A 6 -10.75 -50.69 -4.43
C ALA A 6 -9.62 -49.75 -4.89
N PHE A 7 -8.43 -50.30 -5.16
CA PHE A 7 -7.31 -49.53 -5.70
C PHE A 7 -7.63 -48.90 -7.06
N TRP A 8 -8.11 -49.68 -8.04
CA TRP A 8 -8.45 -49.16 -9.36
C TRP A 8 -9.60 -48.15 -9.35
N LEU A 9 -10.60 -48.34 -8.47
CA LEU A 9 -11.67 -47.35 -8.29
C LEU A 9 -11.14 -46.05 -7.68
N SER A 10 -10.23 -46.11 -6.71
CA SER A 10 -9.60 -44.92 -6.14
C SER A 10 -8.71 -44.21 -7.17
N ALA A 11 -7.89 -44.95 -7.92
CA ALA A 11 -7.04 -44.40 -8.98
C ALA A 11 -7.87 -43.75 -10.09
N GLY A 12 -8.95 -44.39 -10.53
CA GLY A 12 -9.88 -43.84 -11.51
C GLY A 12 -10.57 -42.56 -11.02
N PHE A 13 -10.95 -42.50 -9.73
CA PHE A 13 -11.50 -41.30 -9.11
C PHE A 13 -10.49 -40.14 -9.09
N PHE A 14 -9.22 -40.41 -8.71
CA PHE A 14 -8.16 -39.40 -8.74
C PHE A 14 -7.86 -38.91 -10.16
N ILE A 15 -7.79 -39.80 -11.15
CA ILE A 15 -7.59 -39.42 -12.56
C ILE A 15 -8.76 -38.58 -13.06
N ALA A 16 -10.01 -38.95 -12.71
CA ALA A 16 -11.17 -38.15 -13.07
C ALA A 16 -11.13 -36.75 -12.45
N LEU A 17 -10.70 -36.61 -11.19
CA LEU A 17 -10.53 -35.30 -10.55
C LEU A 17 -9.46 -34.46 -11.25
N LEU A 18 -8.34 -35.06 -11.65
CA LEU A 18 -7.28 -34.38 -12.42
C LEU A 18 -7.75 -33.93 -13.80
N LEU A 19 -8.50 -34.79 -14.52
CA LEU A 19 -9.07 -34.44 -15.82
C LEU A 19 -10.12 -33.32 -15.70
N ILE A 20 -10.92 -33.33 -14.63
CA ILE A 20 -11.88 -32.25 -14.34
C ILE A 20 -11.16 -30.95 -13.99
N ASP A 21 -10.08 -31.00 -13.21
CA ASP A 21 -9.25 -29.84 -12.89
C ASP A 21 -8.67 -29.21 -14.16
N LEU A 22 -8.12 -30.04 -15.05
CA LEU A 22 -7.56 -29.62 -16.33
C LEU A 22 -8.64 -29.05 -17.28
N ALA A 23 -9.79 -29.71 -17.36
CA ALA A 23 -10.90 -29.28 -18.22
C ALA A 23 -11.59 -28.01 -17.69
N PHE A 24 -11.59 -27.80 -16.37
CA PHE A 24 -12.24 -26.68 -15.70
C PHE A 24 -11.31 -26.02 -14.67
N PRO A 25 -10.28 -25.26 -15.10
CA PRO A 25 -9.32 -24.66 -14.18
C PRO A 25 -9.99 -23.65 -13.24
N PHE A 26 -9.67 -23.72 -11.94
CA PHE A 26 -10.15 -22.76 -10.95
C PHE A 26 -9.24 -21.53 -10.91
N ARG A 27 -9.76 -20.38 -11.34
CA ARG A 27 -8.97 -19.13 -11.43
C ARG A 27 -9.09 -18.32 -10.14
N VAL A 28 -8.01 -18.26 -9.37
CA VAL A 28 -7.92 -17.40 -8.20
C VAL A 28 -7.32 -16.05 -8.60
N ASN A 29 -8.18 -15.06 -8.89
CA ASN A 29 -7.73 -13.71 -9.22
C ASN A 29 -8.55 -12.62 -8.49
N PRO A 30 -8.44 -12.54 -7.15
CA PRO A 30 -9.09 -11.48 -6.39
C PRO A 30 -8.52 -10.11 -6.74
N ARG A 31 -9.41 -9.12 -6.96
CA ARG A 31 -9.02 -7.73 -7.24
C ARG A 31 -8.66 -6.99 -5.96
N TYR A 32 -7.37 -6.79 -5.69
CA TYR A 32 -6.94 -6.10 -4.48
C TYR A 32 -6.96 -4.57 -4.63
N SER A 33 -7.12 -3.89 -3.50
CA SER A 33 -6.81 -2.48 -3.34
C SER A 33 -5.30 -2.26 -3.42
N THR A 34 -4.86 -1.16 -4.05
CA THR A 34 -3.44 -0.77 -4.00
C THR A 34 -3.14 -0.06 -2.68
N LEU A 35 -2.12 -0.54 -1.98
CA LEU A 35 -1.51 0.11 -0.83
C LEU A 35 -0.15 0.67 -1.22
N VAL A 36 0.15 1.88 -0.73
CA VAL A 36 1.49 2.45 -0.78
C VAL A 36 2.00 2.55 0.65
N THR A 37 3.11 1.88 0.92
CA THR A 37 3.71 1.81 2.26
C THR A 37 5.04 2.55 2.31
N ALA A 38 5.40 2.98 3.51
CA ALA A 38 6.68 3.58 3.83
C ALA A 38 7.77 2.51 3.97
N SER A 39 9.01 2.95 4.22
CA SER A 39 10.15 2.05 4.40
C SER A 39 10.00 1.11 5.60
N ASP A 40 9.24 1.51 6.63
CA ASP A 40 8.95 0.73 7.84
C ASP A 40 7.66 -0.11 7.76
N GLY A 41 6.99 -0.12 6.59
CA GLY A 41 5.71 -0.82 6.40
C GLY A 41 4.47 -0.01 6.78
N THR A 42 4.61 1.19 7.34
CA THR A 42 3.48 2.10 7.63
C THR A 42 2.69 2.37 6.35
N VAL A 43 1.36 2.28 6.41
CA VAL A 43 0.50 2.59 5.27
C VAL A 43 0.44 4.11 5.09
N LEU A 44 1.00 4.59 3.97
CA LEU A 44 0.97 6.00 3.61
C LEU A 44 -0.34 6.34 2.90
N HIS A 45 -0.70 5.53 1.91
CA HIS A 45 -1.88 5.76 1.09
C HIS A 45 -2.58 4.45 0.74
N ALA A 46 -3.90 4.46 0.72
CA ALA A 46 -4.70 3.33 0.27
C ALA A 46 -5.72 3.76 -0.79
N PHE A 47 -5.87 2.94 -1.82
CA PHE A 47 -6.81 3.16 -2.90
C PHE A 47 -7.92 2.12 -2.91
N LEU A 48 -9.12 2.51 -3.33
CA LEU A 48 -10.15 1.55 -3.71
C LEU A 48 -9.67 0.71 -4.89
N ASN A 49 -10.10 -0.55 -4.92
CA ASN A 49 -9.91 -1.40 -6.10
C ASN A 49 -10.87 -0.98 -7.23
N GLU A 50 -10.80 -1.66 -8.38
CA GLU A 50 -11.64 -1.39 -9.56
C GLU A 50 -13.15 -1.66 -9.34
N GLU A 51 -13.50 -2.35 -8.25
CA GLU A 51 -14.88 -2.66 -7.86
C GLU A 51 -15.42 -1.69 -6.78
N ASP A 52 -14.72 -0.57 -6.52
CA ASP A 52 -15.02 0.38 -5.45
C ASP A 52 -15.03 -0.24 -4.04
N LYS A 53 -14.24 -1.31 -3.84
CA LYS A 53 -14.07 -2.01 -2.57
C LYS A 53 -12.71 -1.73 -1.94
N TRP A 54 -12.73 -1.69 -0.61
CA TRP A 54 -11.55 -1.84 0.23
C TRP A 54 -11.25 -3.32 0.38
N ARG A 55 -10.26 -3.81 -0.37
CA ARG A 55 -9.74 -5.18 -0.31
C ARG A 55 -8.22 -5.13 -0.17
N LEU A 56 -7.74 -4.66 0.98
CA LEU A 56 -6.33 -4.54 1.30
C LEU A 56 -5.70 -5.94 1.41
N TYR A 57 -4.60 -6.16 0.69
CA TYR A 57 -3.89 -7.43 0.75
C TYR A 57 -3.20 -7.62 2.10
N THR A 58 -3.57 -8.68 2.80
CA THR A 58 -2.97 -9.12 4.06
C THR A 58 -1.80 -10.05 3.74
N GLU A 59 -0.59 -9.68 4.11
CA GLU A 59 0.62 -10.50 3.96
C GLU A 59 0.58 -11.67 4.96
N LEU A 60 1.31 -12.76 4.69
CA LEU A 60 1.25 -13.97 5.53
C LEU A 60 1.81 -13.74 6.94
N ASP A 61 2.82 -12.89 7.06
CA ASP A 61 3.44 -12.48 8.32
C ASP A 61 2.52 -11.57 9.16
N GLU A 62 1.53 -10.92 8.52
CA GLU A 62 0.47 -10.20 9.23
C GLU A 62 -0.55 -11.12 9.92
N ILE A 63 -0.58 -12.41 9.55
CA ILE A 63 -1.46 -13.41 10.15
C ILE A 63 -0.81 -13.99 11.40
N THR A 64 -0.95 -13.26 12.52
CA THR A 64 -0.37 -13.67 13.80
C THR A 64 -0.93 -15.01 14.29
N PRO A 65 -0.18 -15.75 15.14
CA PRO A 65 -0.69 -16.97 15.76
C PRO A 65 -2.03 -16.75 16.49
N LEU A 66 -2.18 -15.61 17.17
CA LEU A 66 -3.42 -15.23 17.85
C LEU A 66 -4.60 -15.09 16.87
N LEU A 67 -4.40 -14.38 15.75
CA LEU A 67 -5.40 -14.22 14.70
C LEU A 67 -5.79 -15.56 14.09
N ARG A 68 -4.79 -16.37 13.70
CA ARG A 68 -4.97 -17.71 13.13
C ARG A 68 -5.77 -18.60 14.08
N GLN A 69 -5.32 -18.76 15.32
CA GLN A 69 -5.97 -19.64 16.29
C GLN A 69 -7.42 -19.22 16.58
N THR A 70 -7.67 -17.92 16.73
CA THR A 70 -9.03 -17.40 17.00
C THR A 70 -9.98 -17.71 15.85
N ILE A 71 -9.56 -17.45 14.60
CA ILE A 71 -10.38 -17.69 13.41
C ILE A 71 -10.62 -19.16 13.20
N LEU A 72 -9.58 -19.99 13.25
CA LEU A 72 -9.70 -21.43 13.04
C LEU A 72 -10.61 -22.06 14.10
N GLN A 73 -10.45 -21.70 15.38
CA GLN A 73 -11.31 -22.25 16.43
C GLN A 73 -12.79 -21.93 16.18
N LYS A 74 -13.08 -20.74 15.66
CA LYS A 74 -14.45 -20.26 15.46
C LYS A 74 -15.08 -20.79 14.17
N GLU A 75 -14.32 -20.80 13.07
CA GLU A 75 -14.80 -21.13 11.72
C GLU A 75 -14.57 -22.59 11.34
N ASP A 76 -13.38 -23.12 11.58
CA ASP A 76 -12.97 -24.45 11.09
C ASP A 76 -11.82 -25.03 11.93
N ARG A 77 -12.16 -25.61 13.09
CA ARG A 77 -11.18 -26.13 14.06
C ARG A 77 -10.21 -27.15 13.47
N TYR A 78 -10.66 -27.94 12.49
CA TYR A 78 -9.88 -29.01 11.88
C TYR A 78 -9.29 -28.61 10.53
N PHE A 79 -9.19 -27.31 10.25
CA PHE A 79 -8.78 -26.76 8.95
C PHE A 79 -7.54 -27.44 8.37
N TYR A 80 -6.49 -27.65 9.17
CA TYR A 80 -5.24 -28.27 8.71
C TYR A 80 -5.31 -29.79 8.51
N TYR A 81 -6.40 -30.46 8.93
CA TYR A 81 -6.50 -31.93 8.93
C TYR A 81 -7.43 -32.49 7.86
N HIS A 82 -8.17 -31.64 7.16
CA HIS A 82 -9.10 -32.06 6.11
C HIS A 82 -8.66 -31.54 4.74
N PHE A 83 -9.18 -32.13 3.67
CA PHE A 83 -8.87 -31.73 2.29
C PHE A 83 -10.11 -31.12 1.63
N GLY A 84 -10.27 -29.80 1.78
CA GLY A 84 -11.35 -28.99 1.22
C GLY A 84 -12.67 -29.14 1.97
N ILE A 85 -13.07 -30.36 2.31
CA ILE A 85 -14.30 -30.68 3.05
C ILE A 85 -13.97 -31.43 4.34
N ASN A 86 -14.78 -31.22 5.37
CA ASN A 86 -14.67 -31.96 6.63
C ASN A 86 -15.80 -33.01 6.72
N PRO A 87 -15.54 -34.30 6.45
CA PRO A 87 -16.58 -35.34 6.42
C PRO A 87 -17.29 -35.52 7.77
N VAL A 88 -16.56 -35.37 8.87
CA VAL A 88 -17.11 -35.48 10.23
C VAL A 88 -18.12 -34.35 10.49
N SER A 89 -17.80 -33.13 10.09
CA SER A 89 -18.70 -31.97 10.23
C SER A 89 -19.92 -32.07 9.31
N VAL A 90 -19.76 -32.61 8.09
CA VAL A 90 -20.87 -32.87 7.17
C VAL A 90 -21.82 -33.93 7.75
N GLY A 91 -21.30 -35.07 8.20
CA GLY A 91 -22.11 -36.15 8.80
C GLY A 91 -22.86 -35.69 10.05
N ARG A 92 -22.19 -34.95 10.94
CA ARG A 92 -22.80 -34.37 12.14
C ARG A 92 -23.93 -33.39 11.79
N ALA A 93 -23.73 -32.53 10.79
CA ALA A 93 -24.75 -31.59 10.35
C ALA A 93 -25.96 -32.30 9.73
N LEU A 94 -25.75 -33.37 8.95
CA LEU A 94 -26.83 -34.18 8.39
C LEU A 94 -27.67 -34.84 9.50
N ALA A 95 -27.02 -35.52 10.45
CA ALA A 95 -27.72 -36.14 11.59
C ALA A 95 -28.51 -35.11 12.41
N LYS A 96 -27.95 -33.91 12.62
CA LYS A 96 -28.63 -32.83 13.34
C LYS A 96 -29.80 -32.24 12.55
N ASN A 97 -29.72 -32.15 11.23
CA ASN A 97 -30.82 -31.65 10.39
C ASN A 97 -32.00 -32.63 10.40
N LEU A 98 -31.71 -33.94 10.37
CA LEU A 98 -32.74 -34.99 10.43
C LEU A 98 -33.46 -35.04 11.78
N THR A 99 -32.74 -34.76 12.87
CA THR A 99 -33.30 -34.80 14.25
C THR A 99 -33.97 -33.49 14.69
N SER A 100 -33.50 -32.33 14.21
CA SER A 100 -33.99 -31.02 14.67
C SER A 100 -34.95 -30.31 13.70
N GLY A 101 -35.19 -30.87 12.51
CA GLY A 101 -36.07 -30.30 11.49
C GLY A 101 -35.64 -28.93 10.94
N ARG A 102 -34.48 -28.41 11.37
CA ARG A 102 -33.95 -27.10 10.99
C ARG A 102 -32.61 -27.26 10.29
N ARG A 103 -32.40 -26.47 9.22
CA ARG A 103 -31.12 -26.43 8.50
C ARG A 103 -30.03 -25.82 9.39
N THR A 104 -29.10 -26.64 9.85
CA THR A 104 -28.00 -26.17 10.70
C THR A 104 -26.84 -25.61 9.87
N SER A 105 -26.30 -24.46 10.28
CA SER A 105 -25.04 -23.91 9.77
C SER A 105 -23.89 -24.59 10.50
N GLY A 106 -22.97 -25.23 9.77
CA GLY A 106 -21.80 -25.87 10.38
C GLY A 106 -21.06 -26.88 9.51
N ALA A 107 -21.58 -27.22 8.33
CA ALA A 107 -20.93 -28.15 7.41
C ALA A 107 -19.93 -27.50 6.43
N SER A 108 -19.78 -26.16 6.42
CA SER A 108 -18.89 -25.47 5.47
C SER A 108 -17.54 -25.18 6.11
N THR A 109 -16.46 -25.60 5.46
CA THR A 109 -15.06 -25.33 5.82
C THR A 109 -14.63 -23.94 5.35
N ILE A 110 -13.47 -23.46 5.83
CA ILE A 110 -12.87 -22.20 5.34
C ILE A 110 -12.65 -22.28 3.83
N THR A 111 -12.10 -23.38 3.32
CA THR A 111 -11.85 -23.58 1.88
C THR A 111 -13.12 -23.46 1.04
N MET A 112 -14.23 -24.06 1.49
CA MET A 112 -15.53 -23.89 0.82
C MET A 112 -16.03 -22.45 0.87
N GLN A 113 -15.75 -21.72 1.96
CA GLN A 113 -16.09 -20.31 2.06
C GLN A 113 -15.26 -19.47 1.08
N VAL A 114 -13.96 -19.74 0.92
CA VAL A 114 -13.10 -19.07 -0.08
C VAL A 114 -13.65 -19.27 -1.49
N VAL A 115 -13.98 -20.51 -1.85
CA VAL A 115 -14.60 -20.82 -3.15
C VAL A 115 -15.88 -20.02 -3.37
N ARG A 116 -16.74 -19.93 -2.35
CA ARG A 116 -17.99 -19.17 -2.45
C ARG A 116 -17.76 -17.67 -2.64
N LEU A 117 -16.69 -17.13 -2.06
CA LEU A 117 -16.33 -15.72 -2.18
C LEU A 117 -15.70 -15.41 -3.55
N LEU A 118 -14.93 -16.34 -4.11
CA LEU A 118 -14.31 -16.22 -5.43
C LEU A 118 -15.29 -16.48 -6.58
N GLU A 119 -16.16 -17.48 -6.45
CA GLU A 119 -17.21 -17.82 -7.41
C GLU A 119 -18.60 -17.81 -6.75
N PRO A 120 -19.23 -16.64 -6.56
CA PRO A 120 -20.56 -16.54 -5.98
C PRO A 120 -21.60 -17.31 -6.81
N ARG A 121 -22.37 -18.18 -6.16
CA ARG A 121 -23.43 -18.99 -6.79
C ARG A 121 -24.76 -18.89 -6.02
N LYS A 122 -25.86 -19.19 -6.70
CA LYS A 122 -27.19 -19.29 -6.07
C LYS A 122 -27.17 -20.36 -4.97
N ARG A 123 -27.89 -20.14 -3.86
CA ARG A 123 -27.86 -21.04 -2.69
C ARG A 123 -28.71 -22.30 -2.89
N THR A 124 -28.27 -23.20 -3.77
CA THR A 124 -28.91 -24.50 -4.03
C THR A 124 -28.06 -25.67 -3.50
N TYR A 125 -28.64 -26.86 -3.37
CA TYR A 125 -27.88 -28.07 -3.03
C TYR A 125 -26.83 -28.40 -4.11
N GLY A 126 -27.17 -28.23 -5.39
CA GLY A 126 -26.23 -28.42 -6.50
C GLY A 126 -25.04 -27.48 -6.43
N SER A 127 -25.26 -26.20 -6.14
CA SER A 127 -24.16 -25.24 -5.95
C SER A 127 -23.27 -25.61 -4.76
N LYS A 128 -23.83 -26.22 -3.71
CA LYS A 128 -23.03 -26.70 -2.57
C LYS A 128 -22.14 -27.89 -2.93
N ILE A 129 -22.59 -28.80 -3.80
CA ILE A 129 -21.75 -29.89 -4.33
C ILE A 129 -20.59 -29.31 -5.17
N ILE A 130 -20.88 -28.32 -6.03
CA ILE A 130 -19.86 -27.63 -6.80
C ILE A 130 -18.85 -26.94 -5.88
N GLU A 131 -19.31 -26.26 -4.83
CA GLU A 131 -18.42 -25.65 -3.81
C GLU A 131 -17.48 -26.70 -3.17
N MET A 132 -17.97 -27.92 -2.89
CA MET A 132 -17.16 -28.99 -2.31
C MET A 132 -16.07 -29.47 -3.30
N LEU A 133 -16.43 -29.69 -4.56
CA LEU A 133 -15.49 -30.12 -5.59
C LEU A 133 -14.43 -29.04 -5.87
N ARG A 134 -14.86 -27.78 -6.00
CA ARG A 134 -13.95 -26.63 -6.15
C ARG A 134 -13.07 -26.41 -4.92
N ALA A 135 -13.55 -26.72 -3.72
CA ALA A 135 -12.73 -26.62 -2.51
C ALA A 135 -11.59 -27.63 -2.52
N MET A 136 -11.85 -28.88 -2.91
CA MET A 136 -10.81 -29.89 -3.11
C MET A 136 -9.82 -29.46 -4.20
N GLN A 137 -10.31 -28.90 -5.31
CA GLN A 137 -9.48 -28.36 -6.38
C GLN A 137 -8.58 -27.22 -5.87
N LEU A 138 -9.11 -26.30 -5.06
CA LEU A 138 -8.34 -25.22 -4.47
C LEU A 138 -7.21 -25.74 -3.56
N GLU A 139 -7.47 -26.76 -2.75
CA GLU A 139 -6.44 -27.36 -1.88
C GLU A 139 -5.39 -28.17 -2.63
N TRP A 140 -5.66 -28.54 -3.88
CA TRP A 140 -4.66 -29.17 -4.74
C TRP A 140 -3.59 -28.18 -5.19
N HIS A 141 -3.97 -26.92 -5.39
CA HIS A 141 -3.11 -25.88 -5.97
C HIS A 141 -2.54 -24.89 -4.95
N TYR A 142 -3.13 -24.79 -3.77
CA TYR A 142 -2.75 -23.83 -2.75
C TYR A 142 -2.54 -24.49 -1.39
N SER A 143 -1.54 -24.02 -0.68
CA SER A 143 -1.29 -24.41 0.70
C SER A 143 -2.42 -23.93 1.64
N LYS A 144 -2.52 -24.56 2.82
CA LYS A 144 -3.47 -24.15 3.85
C LYS A 144 -3.31 -22.69 4.27
N ASP A 145 -2.07 -22.21 4.34
CA ASP A 145 -1.78 -20.84 4.74
C ASP A 145 -2.21 -19.83 3.66
N GLU A 146 -2.00 -20.15 2.38
CA GLU A 146 -2.50 -19.34 1.25
C GLU A 146 -4.04 -19.32 1.21
N ILE A 147 -4.69 -20.46 1.46
CA ILE A 147 -6.16 -20.53 1.53
C ILE A 147 -6.69 -19.69 2.69
N LEU A 148 -6.04 -19.76 3.86
CA LEU A 148 -6.41 -18.92 5.00
C LEU A 148 -6.18 -17.43 4.69
N GLN A 149 -5.10 -17.08 3.99
CA GLN A 149 -4.84 -15.71 3.55
C GLN A 149 -5.92 -15.22 2.56
N LEU A 150 -6.30 -16.04 1.57
CA LEU A 150 -7.40 -15.74 0.65
C LEU A 150 -8.71 -15.53 1.40
N TYR A 151 -9.02 -16.40 2.36
CA TYR A 151 -10.19 -16.23 3.22
C TYR A 151 -10.16 -14.89 3.95
N LEU A 152 -9.04 -14.59 4.59
CA LEU A 152 -8.84 -13.37 5.34
C LEU A 152 -8.89 -12.11 4.48
N ASN A 153 -8.56 -12.20 3.19
CA ASN A 153 -8.62 -11.08 2.26
C ASN A 153 -10.01 -10.86 1.65
N LEU A 154 -10.82 -11.92 1.53
CA LEU A 154 -12.10 -11.86 0.81
C LEU A 154 -13.31 -11.70 1.72
N ILE A 155 -13.16 -11.98 3.01
CA ILE A 155 -14.28 -12.05 3.94
C ILE A 155 -14.95 -10.67 4.13
N PRO A 156 -16.28 -10.55 3.98
CA PRO A 156 -16.96 -9.25 3.99
C PRO A 156 -17.22 -8.74 5.41
N TYR A 157 -17.02 -7.43 5.61
CA TYR A 157 -17.30 -6.71 6.86
C TYR A 157 -18.42 -5.67 6.73
N GLY A 158 -19.17 -5.74 5.63
CA GLY A 158 -20.28 -4.85 5.30
C GLY A 158 -19.86 -3.60 4.52
N SER A 159 -20.84 -2.98 3.86
CA SER A 159 -20.60 -1.90 2.88
C SER A 159 -19.58 -2.37 1.83
N ASN A 160 -18.60 -1.55 1.49
CA ASN A 160 -17.55 -1.86 0.54
C ASN A 160 -16.25 -2.38 1.19
N VAL A 161 -16.31 -2.95 2.40
CA VAL A 161 -15.13 -3.47 3.11
C VAL A 161 -15.07 -4.99 3.06
N GLU A 162 -13.99 -5.49 2.49
CA GLU A 162 -13.66 -6.90 2.43
C GLU A 162 -12.22 -7.10 2.93
N GLY A 163 -12.04 -8.15 3.73
CA GLY A 163 -10.75 -8.54 4.25
C GLY A 163 -10.40 -7.94 5.63
N ILE A 164 -9.65 -8.72 6.40
CA ILE A 164 -9.29 -8.43 7.80
C ILE A 164 -8.41 -7.19 7.90
N LYS A 165 -7.45 -7.00 6.98
CA LYS A 165 -6.61 -5.79 6.94
C LYS A 165 -7.42 -4.55 6.64
N SER A 166 -8.35 -4.61 5.68
CA SER A 166 -9.28 -3.51 5.41
C SER A 166 -10.11 -3.16 6.64
N ALA A 167 -10.69 -4.16 7.30
CA ALA A 167 -11.55 -3.93 8.46
C ALA A 167 -10.77 -3.42 9.69
N SER A 168 -9.61 -3.99 9.97
CA SER A 168 -8.74 -3.55 11.07
C SER A 168 -8.30 -2.10 10.91
N MET A 169 -7.85 -1.72 9.72
CA MET A 169 -7.44 -0.35 9.44
C MET A 169 -8.63 0.62 9.46
N LEU A 170 -9.73 0.30 8.79
CA LEU A 170 -10.85 1.23 8.63
C LEU A 170 -11.76 1.34 9.85
N TYR A 171 -11.76 0.36 10.76
CA TYR A 171 -12.60 0.40 11.96
C TYR A 171 -11.81 0.61 13.27
N PHE A 172 -10.60 0.07 13.35
CA PHE A 172 -9.76 0.17 14.55
C PHE A 172 -8.55 1.09 14.38
N GLY A 173 -8.17 1.44 13.14
CA GLY A 173 -6.98 2.24 12.87
C GLY A 173 -5.68 1.49 13.15
N LYS A 174 -5.72 0.15 13.06
CA LYS A 174 -4.62 -0.75 13.43
C LYS A 174 -4.31 -1.73 12.31
N LEU A 175 -3.06 -2.17 12.22
CA LEU A 175 -2.68 -3.31 11.40
C LEU A 175 -3.14 -4.63 12.06
N PRO A 176 -3.37 -5.72 11.30
CA PRO A 176 -3.78 -7.01 11.85
C PRO A 176 -2.86 -7.53 12.96
N GLN A 177 -1.56 -7.25 12.87
CA GLN A 177 -0.53 -7.71 13.81
C GLN A 177 -0.69 -7.19 15.24
N VAL A 178 -1.28 -6.00 15.41
CA VAL A 178 -1.39 -5.31 16.70
C VAL A 178 -2.82 -5.33 17.26
N LEU A 179 -3.70 -6.15 16.68
CA LEU A 179 -5.06 -6.31 17.18
C LEU A 179 -5.08 -7.09 18.49
N SER A 180 -5.92 -6.64 19.43
CA SER A 180 -6.20 -7.38 20.65
C SER A 180 -7.03 -8.63 20.37
N LEU A 181 -7.07 -9.57 21.32
CA LEU A 181 -7.97 -10.72 21.23
C LEU A 181 -9.45 -10.28 21.13
N ALA A 182 -9.85 -9.20 21.80
CA ALA A 182 -11.21 -8.67 21.73
C ALA A 182 -11.55 -8.15 20.32
N GLU A 183 -10.62 -7.42 19.69
CA GLU A 183 -10.76 -6.91 18.33
C GLU A 183 -10.78 -8.04 17.29
N ILE A 184 -9.85 -9.00 17.41
CA ILE A 184 -9.81 -10.20 16.56
C ILE A 184 -11.12 -10.97 16.68
N THR A 185 -11.55 -11.28 17.91
CA THR A 185 -12.80 -12.01 18.16
C THR A 185 -13.98 -11.27 17.55
N THR A 186 -14.01 -9.94 17.69
CA THR A 186 -15.04 -9.10 17.06
C THR A 186 -15.02 -9.28 15.55
N LEU A 187 -13.87 -9.15 14.89
CA LEU A 187 -13.76 -9.32 13.44
C LEU A 187 -14.16 -10.74 13.00
N THR A 188 -13.91 -11.78 13.81
CA THR A 188 -14.34 -13.13 13.43
C THR A 188 -15.87 -13.27 13.39
N ILE A 189 -16.65 -12.55 14.21
CA ILE A 189 -18.11 -12.76 14.32
C ILE A 189 -18.93 -12.01 13.27
N ILE A 190 -18.43 -10.88 12.77
CA ILE A 190 -19.15 -10.00 11.83
C ILE A 190 -19.55 -10.70 10.53
N PRO A 191 -18.67 -11.45 9.84
CA PRO A 191 -18.95 -11.98 8.50
C PRO A 191 -20.12 -12.95 8.44
N ASN A 192 -20.46 -13.60 9.55
CA ASN A 192 -21.61 -14.50 9.63
C ASN A 192 -22.94 -13.74 9.67
N ARG A 193 -22.93 -12.48 10.10
CA ARG A 193 -24.13 -11.66 10.32
C ARG A 193 -23.87 -10.18 9.97
N PRO A 194 -23.35 -9.83 8.78
CA PRO A 194 -22.87 -8.49 8.46
C PRO A 194 -23.98 -7.42 8.50
N SER A 195 -25.23 -7.81 8.28
CA SER A 195 -26.39 -6.91 8.34
C SER A 195 -26.83 -6.56 9.77
N SER A 196 -26.69 -7.48 10.73
CA SER A 196 -27.11 -7.28 12.12
C SER A 196 -25.95 -6.86 13.03
N LEU A 197 -24.73 -7.33 12.73
CA LEU A 197 -23.50 -6.93 13.42
C LEU A 197 -22.77 -5.86 12.60
N ARG A 198 -23.40 -4.70 12.43
CA ARG A 198 -22.80 -3.59 11.66
C ARG A 198 -21.69 -2.91 12.47
N LEU A 199 -20.44 -3.06 12.01
CA LEU A 199 -19.28 -2.33 12.54
C LEU A 199 -19.37 -0.82 12.26
N GLY A 200 -18.72 -0.01 13.09
CA GLY A 200 -18.65 1.45 12.93
C GLY A 200 -19.89 2.22 13.40
N ARG A 201 -20.85 1.54 14.06
CA ARG A 201 -22.02 2.14 14.71
C ARG A 201 -22.06 1.67 16.17
N LYS A 202 -22.69 2.44 17.06
CA LYS A 202 -23.00 1.98 18.42
C LYS A 202 -23.93 0.78 18.34
N ASN A 203 -23.37 -0.41 18.52
CA ASN A 203 -24.08 -1.68 18.41
C ASN A 203 -23.74 -2.57 19.62
N PRO A 204 -24.56 -2.56 20.69
CA PRO A 204 -24.28 -3.31 21.90
C PRO A 204 -24.30 -4.84 21.66
N TYR A 205 -25.00 -5.31 20.63
CA TYR A 205 -25.06 -6.74 20.30
C TYR A 205 -23.70 -7.30 19.86
N ILE A 206 -22.81 -6.48 19.31
CA ILE A 206 -21.46 -6.92 18.94
C ILE A 206 -20.68 -7.33 20.19
N VAL A 207 -20.74 -6.53 21.25
CA VAL A 207 -20.05 -6.82 22.52
C VAL A 207 -20.61 -8.10 23.17
N GLN A 208 -21.94 -8.28 23.14
CA GLN A 208 -22.58 -9.48 23.68
C GLN A 208 -22.12 -10.75 22.93
N GLU A 209 -22.16 -10.74 21.60
CA GLU A 209 -21.73 -11.89 20.79
C GLU A 209 -20.22 -12.11 20.87
N ARG A 210 -19.40 -11.05 20.94
CA ARG A 210 -17.96 -11.13 21.19
C ARG A 210 -17.69 -11.84 22.51
N ASN A 211 -18.31 -11.38 23.61
CA ASN A 211 -18.10 -11.92 24.94
C ASN A 211 -18.57 -13.39 25.04
N LYS A 212 -19.63 -13.76 24.32
CA LYS A 212 -20.08 -15.15 24.21
C LYS A 212 -19.02 -16.06 23.55
N TRP A 213 -18.31 -15.57 22.54
CA TRP A 213 -17.19 -16.31 21.94
C TRP A 213 -15.95 -16.33 22.84
N LEU A 214 -15.61 -15.23 23.50
CA LEU A 214 -14.53 -15.19 24.50
C LEU A 214 -14.74 -16.24 25.61
N ARG A 215 -15.97 -16.32 26.16
CA ARG A 215 -16.36 -17.37 27.13
C ARG A 215 -16.28 -18.80 26.56
N ARG A 216 -16.43 -18.98 25.25
CA ARG A 216 -16.22 -20.29 24.60
C ARG A 216 -14.74 -20.62 24.47
N PHE A 217 -13.89 -19.63 24.22
CA PHE A 217 -12.45 -19.80 24.19
C PHE A 217 -11.90 -20.12 25.58
N GLU A 218 -12.43 -19.47 26.62
CA GLU A 218 -12.17 -19.77 28.04
C GLU A 218 -12.47 -21.24 28.36
N LYS A 219 -13.69 -21.71 28.07
CA LYS A 219 -14.10 -23.10 28.30
C LYS A 219 -13.28 -24.12 27.51
N ALA A 220 -12.75 -23.72 26.36
CA ALA A 220 -11.89 -24.56 25.54
C ALA A 220 -10.41 -24.49 25.95
N ALA A 221 -10.07 -23.71 26.98
CA ALA A 221 -8.71 -23.42 27.42
C ALA A 221 -7.78 -23.01 26.26
N LEU A 222 -8.30 -22.23 25.31
CA LEU A 222 -7.57 -21.87 24.09
C LEU A 222 -6.52 -20.78 24.33
N PHE A 223 -6.80 -19.85 25.24
CA PHE A 223 -5.94 -18.72 25.56
C PHE A 223 -5.77 -18.65 27.09
N ASP A 224 -4.72 -17.96 27.51
CA ASP A 224 -4.47 -17.69 28.93
C ASP A 224 -5.71 -17.02 29.59
N PRO A 225 -6.13 -17.46 30.79
CA PRO A 225 -7.28 -16.89 31.48
C PRO A 225 -7.22 -15.37 31.67
N GLN A 226 -6.03 -14.81 31.91
CA GLN A 226 -5.83 -13.37 32.07
C GLN A 226 -6.08 -12.64 30.75
N VAL A 227 -5.61 -13.18 29.63
CA VAL A 227 -5.85 -12.61 28.28
C VAL A 227 -7.35 -12.60 27.94
N ILE A 228 -8.08 -13.65 28.33
CA ILE A 228 -9.55 -13.68 28.17
C ILE A 228 -10.20 -12.59 29.03
N GLU A 229 -9.80 -12.46 30.29
CA GLU A 229 -10.35 -11.49 31.22
C GLU A 229 -10.13 -10.05 30.73
N ASP A 230 -8.91 -9.74 30.27
CA ASP A 230 -8.58 -8.46 29.66
C ASP A 230 -9.44 -8.19 28.42
N ALA A 231 -9.59 -9.18 27.54
CA ALA A 231 -10.42 -9.06 26.34
C ALA A 231 -11.93 -8.87 26.65
N LEU A 232 -12.43 -9.43 27.76
CA LEU A 232 -13.80 -9.24 28.22
C LEU A 232 -14.04 -7.81 28.74
N ARG A 233 -13.03 -7.24 29.42
CA ARG A 233 -13.06 -5.87 29.97
C ARG A 233 -12.81 -4.80 28.91
N GLU A 234 -12.18 -5.16 27.78
CA GLU A 234 -11.87 -4.23 26.71
C GLU A 234 -13.13 -3.63 26.06
N PRO A 235 -13.27 -2.28 26.04
CA PRO A 235 -14.40 -1.63 25.38
C PRO A 235 -14.28 -1.71 23.86
N LEU A 236 -15.39 -1.93 23.16
CA LEU A 236 -15.41 -1.92 21.70
C LEU A 236 -15.34 -0.48 21.16
N ARG A 237 -14.15 -0.08 20.68
CA ARG A 237 -13.90 1.22 20.02
C ARG A 237 -13.76 1.06 18.51
N ALA A 238 -14.84 0.64 17.84
CA ALA A 238 -14.89 0.45 16.40
C ALA A 238 -15.67 1.58 15.72
N GLU A 239 -14.98 2.45 14.98
CA GLU A 239 -15.56 3.60 14.28
C GLU A 239 -15.04 3.66 12.85
N ARG A 240 -15.89 4.05 11.90
CA ARG A 240 -15.47 4.15 10.50
C ARG A 240 -14.52 5.34 10.32
N ARG A 241 -13.27 5.04 9.96
CA ARG A 241 -12.20 6.01 9.68
C ARG A 241 -12.02 6.21 8.17
N GLU A 242 -11.46 7.37 7.81
CA GLU A 242 -10.90 7.55 6.48
C GLU A 242 -9.63 6.72 6.31
N ALA A 243 -9.41 6.26 5.08
CA ALA A 243 -8.16 5.59 4.74
C ALA A 243 -6.98 6.59 4.77
N PRO A 244 -5.75 6.15 5.10
CA PRO A 244 -4.57 7.01 5.04
C PRO A 244 -4.38 7.63 3.65
N LYS A 245 -4.01 8.92 3.62
CA LYS A 245 -3.84 9.72 2.39
C LYS A 245 -2.51 10.50 2.37
N LEU A 246 -1.49 10.02 3.06
CA LEU A 246 -0.16 10.64 3.09
C LEU A 246 0.55 10.49 1.74
N ALA A 247 1.43 11.44 1.39
CA ALA A 247 2.20 11.47 0.15
C ALA A 247 1.36 11.25 -1.14
N PRO A 248 0.22 11.93 -1.32
CA PRO A 248 -0.77 11.59 -2.35
C PRO A 248 -0.21 11.63 -3.79
N HIS A 249 0.65 12.59 -4.14
CA HIS A 249 1.26 12.65 -5.47
C HIS A 249 2.13 11.43 -5.76
N LEU A 250 3.02 11.08 -4.84
CA LEU A 250 3.87 9.90 -4.99
C LEU A 250 3.02 8.63 -5.03
N ALA A 251 2.02 8.52 -4.16
CA ALA A 251 1.16 7.35 -4.10
C ALA A 251 0.39 7.12 -5.41
N ILE A 252 -0.18 8.17 -6.00
CA ILE A 252 -0.86 8.08 -7.30
C ILE A 252 0.11 7.68 -8.40
N ARG A 253 1.32 8.25 -8.39
CA ARG A 253 2.37 7.90 -9.36
C ARG A 253 2.77 6.44 -9.25
N LEU A 254 3.04 5.96 -8.04
CA LEU A 254 3.43 4.58 -7.76
C LEU A 254 2.32 3.60 -8.13
N ARG A 255 1.05 3.91 -7.83
CA ARG A 255 -0.10 3.11 -8.27
C ARG A 255 -0.15 2.98 -9.78
N LYS A 256 0.06 4.07 -10.52
CA LYS A 256 0.05 4.05 -12.00
C LYS A 256 1.24 3.28 -12.58
N GLN A 257 2.40 3.36 -11.93
CA GLN A 257 3.63 2.69 -12.37
C GLN A 257 3.61 1.18 -12.09
N TYR A 258 2.97 0.76 -11.00
CA TYR A 258 2.91 -0.64 -10.56
C TYR A 258 1.46 -1.12 -10.35
N PRO A 259 0.61 -1.11 -11.40
CA PRO A 259 -0.83 -1.37 -11.26
C PRO A 259 -1.18 -2.81 -10.83
N GLN A 260 -0.26 -3.76 -11.05
CA GLN A 260 -0.47 -5.17 -10.70
C GLN A 260 -0.09 -5.51 -9.26
N LEU A 261 0.64 -4.63 -8.57
CA LEU A 261 1.10 -4.89 -7.21
C LEU A 261 0.04 -4.43 -6.21
N PRO A 262 -0.43 -5.32 -5.31
CA PRO A 262 -1.36 -4.93 -4.26
C PRO A 262 -0.71 -4.02 -3.22
N ILE A 263 0.61 -4.16 -3.02
CA ILE A 263 1.39 -3.34 -2.08
C ILE A 263 2.62 -2.82 -2.83
N VAL A 264 2.75 -1.49 -2.89
CA VAL A 264 3.91 -0.79 -3.45
C VAL A 264 4.70 -0.18 -2.30
N ARG A 265 5.88 -0.75 -2.03
CA ARG A 265 6.78 -0.28 -0.96
C ARG A 265 7.59 0.91 -1.47
N SER A 266 7.56 2.02 -0.73
CA SER A 266 8.37 3.22 -1.00
C SER A 266 9.52 3.32 0.01
N THR A 267 10.41 4.28 -0.23
CA THR A 267 11.53 4.62 0.67
C THR A 267 11.20 5.79 1.61
N LEU A 268 9.97 6.31 1.55
CA LEU A 268 9.55 7.42 2.41
C LEU A 268 9.63 7.04 3.88
N VAL A 269 10.03 8.00 4.71
CA VAL A 269 10.06 7.89 6.17
C VAL A 269 8.82 8.62 6.71
N PRO A 270 7.87 7.95 7.40
CA PRO A 270 6.57 8.55 7.74
C PRO A 270 6.66 9.88 8.50
N THR A 271 7.60 9.98 9.44
CA THR A 271 7.81 11.18 10.26
C THR A 271 8.35 12.34 9.41
N ARG A 272 9.35 12.09 8.55
CA ARG A 272 9.91 13.09 7.63
C ARG A 272 8.87 13.53 6.60
N GLN A 273 8.10 12.60 6.05
CA GLN A 273 7.00 12.91 5.12
C GLN A 273 5.96 13.83 5.76
N THR A 274 5.47 13.48 6.95
CA THR A 274 4.46 14.27 7.67
C THR A 274 4.98 15.68 7.99
N GLN A 275 6.22 15.77 8.45
CA GLN A 275 6.87 17.03 8.75
C GLN A 275 7.04 17.89 7.48
N ALA A 276 7.48 17.31 6.37
CA ALA A 276 7.64 18.01 5.10
C ALA A 276 6.31 18.56 4.57
N GLU A 277 5.24 17.78 4.61
CA GLU A 277 3.90 18.25 4.21
C GLU A 277 3.43 19.42 5.08
N GLN A 278 3.59 19.31 6.40
CA GLN A 278 3.17 20.36 7.33
C GLN A 278 3.98 21.65 7.15
N LEU A 279 5.31 21.54 7.05
CA LEU A 279 6.19 22.69 6.84
C LEU A 279 5.89 23.37 5.50
N THR A 280 5.71 22.60 4.43
CA THR A 280 5.40 23.13 3.09
C THR A 280 4.08 23.90 3.11
N ARG A 281 3.02 23.31 3.69
CA ARG A 281 1.71 23.94 3.82
C ARG A 281 1.78 25.25 4.60
N ASN A 282 2.42 25.22 5.77
CA ASN A 282 2.55 26.39 6.63
C ASN A 282 3.40 27.50 5.98
N TYR A 283 4.44 27.13 5.23
CA TYR A 283 5.26 28.08 4.50
C TYR A 283 4.46 28.76 3.40
N VAL A 284 3.79 28.01 2.53
CA VAL A 284 2.96 28.56 1.44
C VAL A 284 1.83 29.44 1.96
N ASN A 285 1.17 29.05 3.06
CA ASN A 285 0.12 29.88 3.65
C ASN A 285 0.60 31.29 4.04
N ARG A 286 1.86 31.44 4.47
CA ARG A 286 2.46 32.75 4.76
C ARG A 286 2.79 33.56 3.50
N LEU A 287 3.05 32.89 2.38
CA LEU A 287 3.40 33.54 1.12
C LEU A 287 2.19 33.87 0.23
N ARG A 288 0.97 33.46 0.61
CA ARG A 288 -0.24 33.73 -0.17
C ARG A 288 -0.47 35.22 -0.44
N SER A 289 -0.10 36.09 0.49
CA SER A 289 -0.18 37.55 0.31
C SER A 289 0.73 38.09 -0.81
N MET A 290 1.77 37.33 -1.17
CA MET A 290 2.67 37.62 -2.29
C MET A 290 2.24 36.90 -3.57
N ASN A 291 1.01 36.40 -3.62
CA ASN A 291 0.46 35.63 -4.75
C ASN A 291 1.22 34.31 -5.03
N ILE A 292 1.86 33.73 -4.00
CA ILE A 292 2.51 32.42 -4.07
C ILE A 292 1.60 31.41 -3.39
N HIS A 293 1.03 30.50 -4.17
CA HIS A 293 -0.02 29.59 -3.69
C HIS A 293 0.38 28.12 -3.64
N ASN A 294 1.60 27.77 -4.07
CA ASN A 294 2.02 26.38 -4.13
C ASN A 294 3.54 26.23 -3.98
N ALA A 295 3.98 25.04 -3.59
CA ALA A 295 5.38 24.64 -3.46
C ALA A 295 5.52 23.12 -3.57
N ALA A 296 6.68 22.67 -4.04
CA ALA A 296 7.03 21.26 -4.10
C ALA A 296 8.35 21.03 -3.35
N VAL A 297 8.46 19.90 -2.66
CA VAL A 297 9.62 19.54 -1.83
C VAL A 297 9.94 18.07 -2.01
N VAL A 298 11.23 17.76 -2.20
CA VAL A 298 11.76 16.39 -2.13
C VAL A 298 12.91 16.39 -1.13
N VAL A 299 12.92 15.41 -0.25
CA VAL A 299 14.04 15.16 0.68
C VAL A 299 14.72 13.87 0.27
N ILE A 300 16.03 13.96 0.01
CA ILE A 300 16.87 12.84 -0.43
C ILE A 300 17.94 12.62 0.63
N ASN A 301 18.14 11.36 0.98
CA ASN A 301 19.27 10.93 1.79
C ASN A 301 20.52 10.82 0.90
N ASN A 302 21.53 11.64 1.14
CA ASN A 302 22.71 11.68 0.26
C ASN A 302 23.60 10.43 0.35
N GLU A 303 23.50 9.63 1.42
CA GLU A 303 24.28 8.40 1.57
C GLU A 303 23.62 7.23 0.83
N THR A 304 22.30 7.10 0.95
CA THR A 304 21.54 5.97 0.37
C THR A 304 20.87 6.31 -0.96
N MET A 305 20.83 7.59 -1.32
CA MET A 305 20.06 8.16 -2.44
C MET A 305 18.55 7.89 -2.38
N ASN A 306 18.05 7.47 -1.22
CA ASN A 306 16.62 7.24 -1.00
C ASN A 306 15.85 8.56 -0.92
N VAL A 307 14.68 8.60 -1.55
CA VAL A 307 13.70 9.66 -1.34
C VAL A 307 12.94 9.39 -0.04
N GLU A 308 13.09 10.26 0.94
CA GLU A 308 12.52 10.06 2.29
C GLU A 308 11.31 10.94 2.57
N ALA A 309 11.14 12.03 1.81
CA ALA A 309 9.91 12.82 1.75
C ALA A 309 9.64 13.30 0.32
N TYR A 310 8.37 13.33 -0.07
CA TYR A 310 7.89 13.73 -1.39
C TYR A 310 6.59 14.53 -1.27
N VAL A 311 6.65 15.82 -1.59
CA VAL A 311 5.51 16.75 -1.52
C VAL A 311 5.37 17.41 -2.89
N GLY A 312 4.36 17.00 -3.66
CA GLY A 312 4.10 17.56 -4.99
C GLY A 312 3.44 18.93 -4.98
N SER A 313 2.73 19.26 -3.90
CA SER A 313 2.05 20.55 -3.71
C SER A 313 1.85 20.83 -2.22
N ALA A 314 1.59 22.09 -1.86
CA ALA A 314 1.35 22.49 -0.48
C ALA A 314 0.02 21.98 0.10
N ASP A 315 -0.98 21.78 -0.77
CA ASP A 315 -2.27 21.20 -0.40
C ASP A 315 -2.83 20.41 -1.59
N PHE A 316 -2.84 19.08 -1.47
CA PHE A 316 -3.33 18.18 -2.51
C PHE A 316 -4.82 18.38 -2.82
N ASN A 317 -5.61 18.77 -1.82
CA ASN A 317 -7.07 18.90 -1.96
C ASN A 317 -7.51 20.28 -2.44
N ASN A 318 -6.58 21.22 -2.65
CA ASN A 318 -6.90 22.56 -3.12
C ASN A 318 -7.24 22.55 -4.63
N PRO A 319 -8.49 22.85 -5.02
CA PRO A 319 -8.91 22.80 -6.42
C PRO A 319 -8.50 24.05 -7.21
N TYR A 320 -8.18 25.16 -6.55
CA TYR A 320 -7.92 26.45 -7.21
C TYR A 320 -6.46 26.61 -7.62
N ASP A 321 -5.54 26.15 -6.77
CA ASP A 321 -4.10 26.38 -6.95
C ASP A 321 -3.36 25.17 -7.56
N GLY A 322 -4.11 24.30 -8.24
CA GLY A 322 -3.57 23.08 -8.86
C GLY A 322 -3.01 22.09 -7.84
N GLY A 323 -3.70 21.87 -6.71
CA GLY A 323 -3.23 21.00 -5.63
C GLY A 323 -2.84 19.58 -6.07
N GLN A 324 -3.53 19.03 -7.07
CA GLN A 324 -3.23 17.69 -7.59
C GLN A 324 -2.10 17.66 -8.61
N VAL A 325 -1.58 18.81 -9.04
CA VAL A 325 -0.43 18.90 -9.93
C VAL A 325 0.82 18.50 -9.14
N ASP A 326 1.53 17.49 -9.64
CA ASP A 326 2.78 17.03 -9.05
C ASP A 326 3.93 17.97 -9.43
N GLY A 327 4.14 19.01 -8.63
CA GLY A 327 5.14 20.04 -8.84
C GLY A 327 6.58 19.51 -8.84
N VAL A 328 6.85 18.38 -8.19
CA VAL A 328 8.18 17.72 -8.23
C VAL A 328 8.51 17.24 -9.65
N ARG A 329 7.50 16.87 -10.44
CA ARG A 329 7.68 16.44 -11.84
C ARG A 329 7.49 17.56 -12.85
N ALA A 330 7.06 18.73 -12.41
CA ALA A 330 6.84 19.86 -13.30
C ALA A 330 8.20 20.42 -13.76
N VAL A 331 8.47 20.35 -15.06
CA VAL A 331 9.68 20.93 -15.64
C VAL A 331 9.59 22.45 -15.57
N ARG A 332 10.58 23.07 -14.93
CA ARG A 332 10.72 24.52 -14.79
C ARG A 332 12.17 24.92 -15.10
N SER A 333 12.38 26.20 -15.40
CA SER A 333 13.75 26.72 -15.49
C SER A 333 14.42 26.59 -14.12
N PRO A 334 15.62 25.99 -14.03
CA PRO A 334 16.36 25.89 -12.77
C PRO A 334 16.94 27.25 -12.33
N GLY A 335 16.99 28.26 -13.21
CA GLY A 335 17.64 29.54 -12.93
C GLY A 335 19.07 29.34 -12.45
N SER A 336 19.46 30.12 -11.43
CA SER A 336 20.80 30.08 -10.84
C SER A 336 21.18 28.76 -10.16
N THR A 337 20.23 27.85 -9.88
CA THR A 337 20.55 26.53 -9.30
C THR A 337 21.36 25.63 -10.24
N LEU A 338 21.49 26.00 -11.52
CA LEU A 338 22.38 25.32 -12.47
C LEU A 338 23.85 25.74 -12.31
N LYS A 339 24.14 26.91 -11.71
CA LYS A 339 25.50 27.44 -11.61
C LYS A 339 26.47 26.48 -10.90
N PRO A 340 26.13 25.84 -9.75
CA PRO A 340 27.04 24.90 -9.11
C PRO A 340 27.55 23.80 -10.05
N LEU A 341 26.70 23.27 -10.95
CA LEU A 341 27.11 22.30 -11.96
C LEU A 341 28.10 22.90 -12.97
N LEU A 342 27.85 24.13 -13.44
CA LEU A 342 28.77 24.84 -14.32
C LEU A 342 30.15 25.03 -13.68
N TYR A 343 30.20 25.52 -12.44
CA TYR A 343 31.46 25.73 -11.73
C TYR A 343 32.17 24.39 -11.45
N ALA A 344 31.43 23.33 -11.10
CA ALA A 344 32.00 22.00 -10.91
C ALA A 344 32.68 21.48 -12.17
N VAL A 345 32.06 21.62 -13.35
CA VAL A 345 32.71 21.25 -14.63
C VAL A 345 33.96 22.11 -14.88
N GLY A 346 33.92 23.39 -14.52
CA GLY A 346 35.09 24.28 -14.60
C GLY A 346 36.26 23.81 -13.71
N PHE A 347 35.96 23.34 -12.50
CA PHE A 347 36.95 22.74 -11.59
C PHE A 347 37.50 21.42 -12.16
N ASP A 348 36.64 20.52 -12.63
CA ASP A 348 37.04 19.22 -13.21
C ASP A 348 37.94 19.37 -14.43
N LYS A 349 37.74 20.44 -15.21
CA LYS A 349 38.57 20.77 -16.38
C LYS A 349 39.85 21.53 -16.03
N GLY A 350 40.05 21.89 -14.77
CA GLY A 350 41.20 22.68 -14.31
C GLY A 350 41.22 24.12 -14.83
N LEU A 351 40.09 24.64 -15.33
CA LEU A 351 39.99 26.00 -15.87
C LEU A 351 39.94 27.06 -14.77
N ILE A 352 39.35 26.68 -13.64
CA ILE A 352 39.16 27.56 -12.49
C ILE A 352 39.49 26.79 -11.20
N THR A 353 39.75 27.54 -10.14
CA THR A 353 39.86 27.07 -8.75
C THR A 353 39.01 28.00 -7.88
N PRO A 354 38.67 27.64 -6.63
CA PRO A 354 37.91 28.54 -5.74
C PRO A 354 38.52 29.94 -5.58
N LYS A 355 39.86 30.05 -5.70
CA LYS A 355 40.60 31.32 -5.58
C LYS A 355 40.87 32.02 -6.91
N THR A 356 40.49 31.44 -8.05
CA THR A 356 40.61 32.11 -9.35
C THR A 356 39.80 33.41 -9.32
N THR A 357 40.42 34.51 -9.74
CA THR A 357 39.77 35.82 -9.83
C THR A 357 39.09 36.02 -11.17
N LEU A 358 37.83 36.47 -11.14
CA LEU A 358 37.00 36.81 -12.28
C LEU A 358 36.56 38.27 -12.18
N ASN A 359 36.28 38.89 -13.33
CA ASN A 359 35.74 40.24 -13.38
C ASN A 359 34.21 40.20 -13.39
N ASP A 360 33.60 40.89 -12.43
CA ASP A 360 32.18 41.19 -12.33
C ASP A 360 31.98 42.67 -12.67
N VAL A 361 32.08 42.98 -13.97
CA VAL A 361 32.00 44.33 -14.56
C VAL A 361 31.11 44.27 -15.81
N PRO A 362 30.53 45.39 -16.29
CA PRO A 362 29.77 45.40 -17.54
C PRO A 362 30.59 44.76 -18.66
N THR A 363 30.07 43.66 -19.21
CA THR A 363 30.78 42.83 -20.19
C THR A 363 29.79 42.37 -21.25
N ASN A 364 30.15 42.56 -22.51
CA ASN A 364 29.38 42.10 -23.65
C ASN A 364 29.93 40.76 -24.15
N PHE A 365 29.08 39.73 -24.16
CA PHE A 365 29.40 38.38 -24.65
C PHE A 365 28.72 38.15 -26.01
N GLY A 366 29.27 38.72 -27.08
CA GLY A 366 28.76 38.51 -28.44
C GLY A 366 27.35 39.03 -28.67
N GLY A 367 27.02 40.20 -28.13
CA GLY A 367 25.70 40.84 -28.19
C GLY A 367 24.82 40.59 -26.96
N PHE A 368 25.27 39.75 -26.02
CA PHE A 368 24.56 39.50 -24.75
C PHE A 368 25.25 40.20 -23.57
N GLU A 369 24.53 41.08 -22.89
CA GLU A 369 25.01 41.83 -21.71
C GLU A 369 24.23 41.39 -20.47
N PRO A 370 24.75 40.40 -19.70
CA PRO A 370 24.09 39.94 -18.49
C PRO A 370 24.20 40.96 -17.37
N GLU A 371 23.10 41.18 -16.63
CA GLU A 371 23.09 41.95 -15.38
C GLU A 371 23.03 41.02 -14.18
N ASN A 372 23.62 41.43 -13.05
CA ASN A 372 23.39 40.78 -11.76
C ASN A 372 21.99 41.07 -11.22
N PHE A 373 21.49 40.20 -10.35
CA PHE A 373 20.14 40.34 -9.79
C PHE A 373 19.93 41.68 -9.05
N ASP A 374 20.95 42.16 -8.37
CA ASP A 374 20.97 43.44 -7.64
C ASP A 374 21.39 44.64 -8.50
N ARG A 375 21.69 44.41 -9.79
CA ARG A 375 22.21 45.39 -10.77
C ARG A 375 23.50 46.09 -10.32
N ARG A 376 24.27 45.48 -9.42
CA ARG A 376 25.57 46.00 -8.97
C ARG A 376 26.72 45.19 -9.58
N PHE A 377 27.87 45.84 -9.68
CA PHE A 377 29.12 45.25 -10.15
C PHE A 377 30.12 45.22 -9.00
N ASN A 378 30.73 44.07 -8.76
CA ASN A 378 31.63 43.85 -7.63
C ASN A 378 33.11 43.97 -8.02
N GLY A 379 33.42 44.26 -9.29
CA GLY A 379 34.80 44.39 -9.75
C GLY A 379 35.49 43.02 -9.80
N LYS A 380 36.70 42.91 -9.24
CA LYS A 380 37.42 41.63 -9.20
C LYS A 380 36.95 40.79 -8.02
N VAL A 381 36.40 39.61 -8.30
CA VAL A 381 35.88 38.67 -7.29
C VAL A 381 36.48 37.29 -7.47
N THR A 382 36.58 36.51 -6.40
CA THR A 382 36.97 35.10 -6.49
C THR A 382 35.80 34.24 -6.96
N VAL A 383 36.09 33.06 -7.52
CA VAL A 383 35.07 32.07 -7.90
C VAL A 383 34.21 31.65 -6.71
N GLU A 384 34.81 31.41 -5.54
CA GLU A 384 34.06 31.07 -4.32
C GLU A 384 33.06 32.18 -3.94
N PHE A 385 33.45 33.46 -4.08
CA PHE A 385 32.58 34.60 -3.80
C PHE A 385 31.47 34.71 -4.86
N ALA A 386 31.82 34.55 -6.13
CA ALA A 386 30.86 34.62 -7.23
C ALA A 386 29.79 33.53 -7.14
N LEU A 387 30.18 32.29 -6.80
CA LEU A 387 29.25 31.19 -6.60
C LEU A 387 28.39 31.40 -5.35
N ALA A 388 28.99 31.79 -4.22
CA ALA A 388 28.26 32.03 -2.97
C ALA A 388 27.22 33.16 -3.08
N ASN A 389 27.51 34.20 -3.86
CA ASN A 389 26.60 35.32 -4.09
C ASN A 389 25.78 35.17 -5.38
N SER A 390 25.89 34.04 -6.07
CA SER A 390 25.17 33.75 -7.30
C SER A 390 25.28 34.84 -8.38
N LEU A 391 26.48 35.38 -8.61
CA LEU A 391 26.72 36.43 -9.61
C LEU A 391 26.50 35.88 -11.04
N ASN A 392 25.94 36.68 -11.94
CA ASN A 392 25.60 36.26 -13.31
C ASN A 392 26.79 36.42 -14.25
N ILE A 393 27.48 37.56 -14.20
CA ILE A 393 28.56 37.89 -15.14
C ILE A 393 29.74 36.91 -15.03
N PRO A 394 30.24 36.57 -13.81
CA PRO A 394 31.29 35.57 -13.68
C PRO A 394 30.84 34.19 -14.15
N ALA A 395 29.56 33.83 -13.97
CA ALA A 395 29.03 32.55 -14.44
C ALA A 395 28.99 32.49 -15.98
N VAL A 396 28.55 33.56 -16.64
CA VAL A 396 28.57 33.65 -18.12
C VAL A 396 30.01 33.62 -18.65
N LYS A 397 30.97 34.26 -17.96
CA LYS A 397 32.38 34.16 -18.30
C LYS A 397 32.91 32.72 -18.22
N VAL A 398 32.64 32.01 -17.12
CA VAL A 398 33.04 30.59 -16.97
C VAL A 398 32.39 29.72 -18.04
N LEU A 399 31.11 29.95 -18.38
CA LEU A 399 30.44 29.23 -19.47
C LEU A 399 31.08 29.52 -20.84
N SER A 400 31.47 30.78 -21.08
CA SER A 400 32.17 31.15 -22.31
C SER A 400 33.53 30.44 -22.41
N ASP A 401 34.26 30.33 -21.31
CA ASP A 401 35.58 29.66 -21.27
C ASP A 401 35.46 28.14 -21.41
N LEU A 402 34.40 27.54 -20.85
CA LEU A 402 34.07 26.11 -21.00
C LEU A 402 33.50 25.77 -22.38
N THR A 403 32.84 26.72 -23.03
CA THR A 403 31.89 26.59 -24.14
C THR A 403 30.56 25.90 -23.76
N PRO A 404 29.42 26.34 -24.35
CA PRO A 404 28.11 25.73 -24.08
C PRO A 404 28.02 24.23 -24.41
N SER A 405 28.71 23.77 -25.46
CA SER A 405 28.68 22.37 -25.89
C SER A 405 29.23 21.42 -24.82
N VAL A 406 30.30 21.81 -24.13
CA VAL A 406 30.88 21.02 -23.03
C VAL A 406 29.87 20.88 -21.89
N LEU A 407 29.25 21.98 -21.45
CA LEU A 407 28.25 21.92 -20.38
C LEU A 407 27.05 21.05 -20.77
N ILE A 408 26.56 21.18 -22.01
CA ILE A 408 25.45 20.35 -22.54
C ILE A 408 25.78 18.86 -22.44
N GLU A 409 26.99 18.45 -22.82
CA GLU A 409 27.40 17.04 -22.72
C GLU A 409 27.45 16.54 -21.27
N TYR A 410 27.89 17.35 -20.32
CA TYR A 410 27.84 16.99 -18.89
C TYR A 410 26.40 16.87 -18.38
N LEU A 411 25.51 17.79 -18.74
CA LEU A 411 24.10 17.73 -18.36
C LEU A 411 23.41 16.49 -18.96
N LYS A 412 23.77 16.09 -20.20
CA LYS A 412 23.32 14.83 -20.79
C LYS A 412 23.82 13.64 -19.97
N LYS A 413 25.10 13.61 -19.57
CA LYS A 413 25.62 12.53 -18.71
C LYS A 413 24.91 12.47 -17.36
N ALA A 414 24.52 13.60 -16.78
CA ALA A 414 23.76 13.72 -15.54
C ALA A 414 22.24 13.48 -15.69
N ASP A 415 21.79 12.95 -16.83
CA ASP A 415 20.39 12.60 -17.14
C ASP A 415 19.39 13.78 -17.16
N PHE A 416 19.83 14.98 -17.54
CA PHE A 416 18.91 16.09 -17.83
C PHE A 416 18.16 15.81 -19.15
N GLN A 417 17.02 15.12 -19.07
CA GLN A 417 16.28 14.60 -20.23
C GLN A 417 15.82 15.68 -21.22
N THR A 418 15.42 16.86 -20.74
CA THR A 418 15.02 17.97 -21.61
C THR A 418 16.20 18.46 -22.46
N VAL A 419 17.38 18.58 -21.85
CA VAL A 419 18.62 18.97 -22.54
C VAL A 419 19.00 17.91 -23.57
N LYS A 420 18.93 16.62 -23.21
CA LYS A 420 19.15 15.50 -24.15
C LYS A 420 18.28 15.63 -25.40
N LYS A 421 16.97 15.84 -25.22
CA LYS A 421 16.00 15.96 -26.32
C LYS A 421 16.29 17.18 -27.21
N GLN A 422 16.58 18.33 -26.61
CA GLN A 422 16.86 19.57 -27.34
C GLN A 422 18.20 19.56 -28.07
N SER A 423 19.17 18.78 -27.59
CA SER A 423 20.48 18.65 -28.24
C SER A 423 20.51 17.64 -29.41
N ALA A 424 19.46 16.83 -29.54
CA ALA A 424 19.37 15.74 -30.53
C ALA A 424 18.57 16.12 -31.77
N GLY A 425 17.88 17.26 -31.75
CA GLY A 425 17.27 17.92 -32.91
C GLY A 425 17.97 19.23 -33.15
#